data_AF-A0A1X1BK17-F1
#
_entry.id   AF-A0A1X1BK17-F1
#
_cell.length_a   1.000
_cell.length_b   1.000
_cell.length_c   1.000
_cell.angle_alpha   90.00
_cell.angle_beta   90.00
_cell.angle_gamma   90.00
#
_symmetry.space_group_name_H-M   'P 1'
#
loop_
_entity.id
_entity.type
_entity.pdbx_description
1 polymer ?
#
loop_
_entity_poly.entity_id
_entity_poly.type
_entity_poly.pdbx_seq_one_letter_code
_entity_poly.pdbx_strand_id
1 'polypeptide(L)'
;MSREFECEAAPLLTHSEEHGVEDKPTFVAKFFSRDDMTSVTLPYGILCGDLNGEDLSAASTSKHVNTSTEDVTAAIFNDCVAYIKAIATGSGNFEWYHDFIAFTNLQTVIYNNSDLLHEGEDLDLILEYTNKHIRNLRSSVARNALMFVACIVECSTHNNTLLLTIAVKLMPQLFKCCTSEKAVYRNPAIENLNSICEKCHRLEFIDLAWVLMKHACDRNAKICSAATRCLLTFFDNLSDKELLEVDRKVLSEHLEPCMGGKNAQTRELCSKLIFRVVALISPEDAKIWWSESKPTSRLAKLLKSHPKVVTSTDAQTESPNEIQATPTKAASTGEMETTETMEKTRDSEESMIEKPVCAVNAASAGEMDNEVTVIDAVTSG
;
A
#
# COMPACT_ATOMS: atom_id res chain seq x y z
N MET A 1 15.64 12.65 16.02
CA MET A 1 15.58 14.00 15.41
C MET A 1 14.23 14.14 14.75
N SER A 2 13.27 14.71 15.47
CA SER A 2 11.90 14.94 14.99
C SER A 2 11.91 16.13 14.04
N ARG A 3 11.35 15.97 12.84
CA ARG A 3 11.08 17.10 11.93
C ARG A 3 9.66 17.56 12.18
N GLU A 4 9.52 18.67 12.88
CA GLU A 4 8.26 19.38 13.03
C GLU A 4 7.82 19.91 11.66
N PHE A 5 6.62 19.56 11.24
CA PHE A 5 5.96 20.14 10.07
C PHE A 5 4.66 20.75 10.54
N GLU A 6 4.71 22.03 10.91
CA GLU A 6 3.53 22.85 11.15
C GLU A 6 2.92 23.23 9.80
N CYS A 7 1.61 23.04 9.67
CA CYS A 7 0.85 23.49 8.52
C CYS A 7 -0.15 24.52 9.02
N GLU A 8 0.25 25.78 9.04
CA GLU A 8 -0.65 26.91 9.31
C GLU A 8 -1.61 27.08 8.14
N ALA A 9 -2.91 27.02 8.41
CA ALA A 9 -3.92 27.43 7.44
C ALA A 9 -4.07 28.97 7.52
N ALA A 10 -3.75 29.67 6.44
CA ALA A 10 -3.85 31.13 6.38
C ALA A 10 -5.31 31.61 6.45
N PRO A 11 -5.61 32.70 7.19
CA PRO A 11 -6.93 33.30 7.20
C PRO A 11 -7.16 34.13 5.93
N LEU A 12 -8.28 33.88 5.24
CA LEU A 12 -8.80 34.79 4.22
C LEU A 12 -9.44 36.00 4.94
N LEU A 13 -8.70 37.11 4.98
CA LEU A 13 -9.19 38.40 5.47
C LEU A 13 -10.09 39.06 4.40
N THR A 14 -11.32 39.40 4.78
CA THR A 14 -11.99 40.61 4.30
C THR A 14 -12.58 41.35 5.50
N HIS A 15 -12.27 42.64 5.60
CA HIS A 15 -12.57 43.54 6.71
C HIS A 15 -14.07 43.80 6.90
N SER A 16 -14.53 43.78 8.15
CA SER A 16 -15.34 44.87 8.71
C SER A 16 -15.27 44.87 10.24
N GLU A 17 -15.34 46.07 10.80
CA GLU A 17 -14.85 46.50 12.11
C GLU A 17 -15.70 46.04 13.31
N GLU A 18 -14.99 45.97 14.45
CA GLU A 18 -15.46 46.14 15.83
C GLU A 18 -16.63 45.28 16.32
N HIS A 19 -16.30 44.20 17.04
CA HIS A 19 -16.73 43.92 18.42
C HIS A 19 -15.84 42.80 18.99
N GLY A 20 -15.46 42.90 20.26
CA GLY A 20 -14.45 42.05 20.93
C GLY A 20 -14.57 40.57 20.58
N VAL A 21 -13.63 40.09 19.78
CA VAL A 21 -13.46 38.66 19.51
C VAL A 21 -12.53 38.15 20.60
N GLU A 22 -13.08 37.47 21.60
CA GLU A 22 -12.29 36.44 22.29
C GLU A 22 -11.74 35.55 21.19
N ASP A 23 -10.41 35.51 21.03
CA ASP A 23 -9.73 34.63 20.09
C ASP A 23 -10.22 33.20 20.35
N LYS A 24 -11.16 32.75 19.52
CA LYS A 24 -11.57 31.35 19.54
C LYS A 24 -10.30 30.55 19.29
N PRO A 25 -9.97 29.57 20.14
CA PRO A 25 -8.75 28.79 19.96
C PRO A 25 -8.79 28.19 18.55
N THR A 26 -7.79 28.56 17.75
CA THR A 26 -7.65 28.01 16.40
C THR A 26 -7.22 26.56 16.54
N PHE A 27 -7.98 25.65 15.95
CA PHE A 27 -7.62 24.24 15.94
C PHE A 27 -6.29 24.03 15.21
N VAL A 28 -5.32 23.38 15.88
CA VAL A 28 -4.01 23.06 15.30
C VAL A 28 -3.91 21.56 15.01
N ALA A 29 -3.85 21.21 13.73
CA ALA A 29 -3.68 19.83 13.29
C ALA A 29 -2.24 19.35 13.56
N LYS A 30 -2.05 18.62 14.68
CA LYS A 30 -0.76 18.02 15.05
C LYS A 30 -0.76 16.54 14.72
N PHE A 31 0.22 16.11 13.93
CA PHE A 31 0.46 14.70 13.63
C PHE A 31 1.52 14.16 14.58
N PHE A 32 1.36 12.91 14.99
CA PHE A 32 2.24 12.25 15.95
C PHE A 32 2.88 11.03 15.30
N SER A 33 4.15 10.77 15.61
CA SER A 33 4.75 9.47 15.31
C SER A 33 4.19 8.40 16.26
N ARG A 34 4.47 7.13 15.98
CA ARG A 34 4.11 6.02 16.88
C ARG A 34 4.66 6.24 18.28
N ASP A 35 5.94 6.58 18.39
CA ASP A 35 6.60 6.81 19.68
C ASP A 35 5.92 7.97 20.43
N ASP A 36 5.59 9.04 19.72
CA ASP A 36 4.88 10.18 20.31
C ASP A 36 3.50 9.75 20.85
N MET A 37 2.73 8.95 20.09
CA MET A 37 1.37 8.51 20.48
C MET A 37 1.33 7.72 21.79
N THR A 38 2.39 6.98 22.13
CA THR A 38 2.47 6.26 23.42
C THR A 38 2.81 7.16 24.61
N SER A 39 3.22 8.40 24.34
CA SER A 39 3.61 9.41 25.34
C SER A 39 2.64 10.60 25.44
N VAL A 40 1.71 10.72 24.49
CA VAL A 40 0.71 11.79 24.43
C VAL A 40 -0.27 11.67 25.60
N THR A 41 -0.64 12.82 26.18
CA THR A 41 -1.70 12.91 27.18
C THR A 41 -3.03 12.56 26.52
N LEU A 42 -3.66 11.48 26.98
CA LEU A 42 -4.96 11.00 26.51
C LEU A 42 -6.11 11.84 27.10
N PRO A 43 -7.17 12.18 26.33
CA PRO A 43 -7.30 12.13 24.86
C PRO A 43 -6.68 13.36 24.15
N TYR A 44 -6.52 13.28 22.82
CA TYR A 44 -6.11 14.45 22.02
C TYR A 44 -7.21 15.53 21.98
N GLY A 45 -8.48 15.12 22.02
CA GLY A 45 -9.64 16.00 22.17
C GLY A 45 -10.91 15.19 22.47
N ILE A 46 -11.93 15.83 23.02
CA ILE A 46 -13.22 15.20 23.34
C ILE A 46 -14.16 15.38 22.14
N LEU A 47 -14.84 14.33 21.69
CA LEU A 47 -15.76 14.38 20.53
C LEU A 47 -17.22 14.52 20.98
N CYS A 48 -17.66 13.70 21.93
CA CYS A 48 -18.99 13.79 22.51
C CYS A 48 -18.89 14.41 23.91
N GLY A 49 -19.62 15.51 24.13
CA GLY A 49 -19.51 16.33 25.33
C GLY A 49 -19.95 15.69 26.66
N ASP A 50 -20.50 14.48 26.63
CA ASP A 50 -20.92 13.73 27.81
C ASP A 50 -20.68 12.22 27.61
N LEU A 51 -19.56 11.71 28.12
CA LEU A 51 -19.38 10.26 28.29
C LEU A 51 -19.70 9.93 29.75
N ASN A 52 -20.91 9.44 30.00
CA ASN A 52 -21.30 8.72 31.21
C ASN A 52 -20.85 9.34 32.55
N GLY A 53 -20.90 10.67 32.70
CA GLY A 53 -20.65 11.33 33.97
C GLY A 53 -19.21 11.26 34.50
N GLU A 54 -18.26 10.74 33.70
CA GLU A 54 -16.84 10.93 33.96
C GLU A 54 -16.34 12.12 33.15
N ASP A 55 -16.03 13.18 33.88
CA ASP A 55 -15.50 14.40 33.33
C ASP A 55 -14.07 14.13 32.81
N LEU A 56 -13.93 13.75 31.54
CA LEU A 56 -12.60 13.57 30.91
C LEU A 56 -11.77 14.87 30.95
N SER A 57 -12.42 16.02 31.19
CA SER A 57 -11.72 17.29 31.45
C SER A 57 -10.98 17.29 32.81
N ALA A 58 -11.45 16.51 33.79
CA ALA A 58 -10.82 16.36 35.10
C ALA A 58 -9.57 15.48 35.06
N ALA A 59 -9.45 14.56 34.09
CA ALA A 59 -8.23 13.76 33.87
C ALA A 59 -7.02 14.63 33.46
N SER A 60 -7.29 15.83 32.92
CA SER A 60 -6.25 16.78 32.50
C SER A 60 -5.70 17.61 33.67
N THR A 61 -6.42 17.68 34.80
CA THR A 61 -6.11 18.62 35.88
C THR A 61 -6.51 18.10 37.25
N SER A 62 -5.54 17.43 37.89
CA SER A 62 -5.43 17.16 39.33
C SER A 62 -6.09 15.89 39.92
N LYS A 63 -5.24 15.18 40.69
CA LYS A 63 -5.46 14.07 41.64
C LYS A 63 -5.72 12.70 41.04
N HIS A 64 -4.64 11.89 41.07
CA HIS A 64 -4.60 10.42 41.12
C HIS A 64 -5.95 9.75 41.43
N VAL A 65 -6.74 9.51 40.38
CA VAL A 65 -7.51 8.28 40.29
C VAL A 65 -6.57 7.32 39.58
N ASN A 66 -6.29 6.16 40.17
CA ASN A 66 -5.57 5.07 39.50
C ASN A 66 -6.47 4.46 38.41
N THR A 67 -6.93 5.28 37.46
CA THR A 67 -7.67 4.80 36.30
C THR A 67 -6.66 4.09 35.41
N SER A 68 -6.92 2.82 35.10
CA SER A 68 -6.00 2.05 34.27
C SER A 68 -5.97 2.65 32.86
N THR A 69 -4.83 2.55 32.18
CA THR A 69 -4.74 2.94 30.75
C THR A 69 -5.80 2.23 29.90
N GLU A 70 -6.18 1.00 30.29
CA GLU A 70 -7.24 0.22 29.66
C GLU A 70 -8.61 0.90 29.77
N ASP A 71 -8.98 1.39 30.96
CA ASP A 71 -10.27 2.07 31.17
C ASP A 71 -10.34 3.39 30.36
N VAL A 72 -9.25 4.17 30.36
CA VAL A 72 -9.18 5.43 29.61
C VAL A 72 -9.27 5.18 28.10
N THR A 73 -8.54 4.19 27.59
CA THR A 73 -8.57 3.85 26.16
C THR A 73 -9.92 3.30 25.73
N ALA A 74 -10.60 2.52 26.58
CA ALA A 74 -11.96 2.05 26.32
C ALA A 74 -12.98 3.22 26.28
N ALA A 75 -12.88 4.18 27.20
CA ALA A 75 -13.73 5.37 27.19
C ALA A 75 -13.57 6.19 25.91
N ILE A 76 -12.32 6.41 25.48
CA ILE A 76 -12.01 7.16 24.25
C ILE A 76 -12.45 6.39 23.00
N PHE A 77 -12.30 5.07 22.97
CA PHE A 77 -12.79 4.25 21.87
C PHE A 77 -14.31 4.39 21.70
N ASN A 78 -15.04 4.27 22.82
CA ASN A 78 -16.50 4.42 22.82
C ASN A 78 -16.95 5.82 22.40
N ASP A 79 -16.22 6.88 22.78
CA ASP A 79 -16.44 8.24 22.28
C ASP A 79 -16.33 8.33 20.77
N CYS A 80 -15.26 7.77 20.20
CA CYS A 80 -15.03 7.76 18.76
C CYS A 80 -16.13 6.99 18.03
N VAL A 81 -16.52 5.82 18.53
CA VAL A 81 -17.59 5.02 17.95
C VAL A 81 -18.93 5.76 18.02
N ALA A 82 -19.26 6.39 19.15
CA ALA A 82 -20.49 7.19 19.31
C ALA A 82 -20.52 8.37 18.33
N TYR A 83 -19.41 9.09 18.20
CA TYR A 83 -19.24 10.16 17.22
C TYR A 83 -19.48 9.69 15.78
N ILE A 84 -18.86 8.56 15.39
CA ILE A 84 -19.02 8.01 14.03
C ILE A 84 -20.47 7.57 13.79
N LYS A 85 -21.15 6.97 14.78
CA LYS A 85 -22.58 6.62 14.69
C LYS A 85 -23.43 7.87 14.49
N ALA A 86 -23.17 8.92 15.27
CA ALA A 86 -23.91 10.19 15.18
C ALA A 86 -23.74 10.88 13.81
N ILE A 87 -22.55 10.80 13.21
CA ILE A 87 -22.32 11.25 11.83
C ILE A 87 -23.14 10.45 10.84
N ALA A 88 -23.12 9.11 10.96
CA ALA A 88 -23.83 8.23 10.04
C ALA A 88 -25.36 8.49 10.06
N THR A 89 -25.90 8.88 11.22
CA THR A 89 -27.32 9.22 11.39
C THR A 89 -27.64 10.70 11.16
N GLY A 90 -26.64 11.55 10.90
CA GLY A 90 -26.81 12.99 10.71
C GLY A 90 -27.30 13.74 11.96
N SER A 91 -27.05 13.17 13.15
CA SER A 91 -27.54 13.73 14.42
C SER A 91 -26.47 14.61 15.07
N GLY A 92 -26.41 15.88 14.69
CA GLY A 92 -25.53 16.86 15.33
C GLY A 92 -24.89 17.85 14.35
N ASN A 93 -24.10 18.77 14.89
CA ASN A 93 -23.26 19.68 14.12
C ASN A 93 -21.82 19.16 14.16
N PHE A 94 -21.30 18.76 13.00
CA PHE A 94 -19.96 18.20 12.89
C PHE A 94 -19.05 19.12 12.10
N GLU A 95 -17.92 19.48 12.70
CA GLU A 95 -16.88 20.24 12.03
C GLU A 95 -15.74 19.30 11.63
N TRP A 96 -15.02 19.68 10.59
CA TRP A 96 -13.99 18.82 9.99
C TRP A 96 -12.84 18.44 10.91
N TYR A 97 -12.56 19.27 11.91
CA TYR A 97 -11.50 18.99 12.86
C TYR A 97 -11.93 17.92 13.87
N HIS A 98 -13.24 17.70 14.08
CA HIS A 98 -13.72 16.55 14.83
C HIS A 98 -13.31 15.24 14.14
N ASP A 99 -13.34 15.19 12.79
CA ASP A 99 -12.83 14.02 12.06
C ASP A 99 -11.34 13.80 12.31
N PHE A 100 -10.57 14.89 12.37
CA PHE A 100 -9.16 14.83 12.70
C PHE A 100 -8.96 14.29 14.13
N ILE A 101 -9.68 14.83 15.11
CA ILE A 101 -9.62 14.39 16.51
C ILE A 101 -9.98 12.91 16.61
N ALA A 102 -11.04 12.45 15.91
CA ALA A 102 -11.45 11.05 15.90
C ALA A 102 -10.35 10.12 15.40
N PHE A 103 -9.71 10.43 14.27
CA PHE A 103 -8.59 9.61 13.79
C PHE A 103 -7.38 9.65 14.73
N THR A 104 -7.09 10.80 15.35
CA THR A 104 -5.98 10.89 16.32
C THR A 104 -6.27 10.05 17.56
N ASN A 105 -7.46 10.21 18.16
CA ASN A 105 -7.90 9.44 19.31
C ASN A 105 -7.91 7.94 19.02
N LEU A 106 -8.45 7.51 17.87
CA LEU A 106 -8.43 6.11 17.46
C LEU A 106 -6.99 5.58 17.33
N GLN A 107 -6.08 6.32 16.71
CA GLN A 107 -4.66 5.93 16.67
C GLN A 107 -4.08 5.78 18.08
N THR A 108 -4.36 6.72 18.99
CA THR A 108 -3.87 6.64 20.36
C THR A 108 -4.43 5.43 21.10
N VAL A 109 -5.72 5.14 20.94
CA VAL A 109 -6.36 3.94 21.51
C VAL A 109 -5.67 2.69 20.98
N ILE A 110 -5.54 2.52 19.66
CA ILE A 110 -5.03 1.29 19.06
C ILE A 110 -3.56 1.03 19.39
N TYR A 111 -2.72 2.07 19.50
CA TYR A 111 -1.34 1.89 19.93
C TYR A 111 -1.20 1.50 21.41
N ASN A 112 -2.15 1.89 22.27
CA ASN A 112 -2.08 1.59 23.70
C ASN A 112 -2.88 0.34 24.10
N ASN A 113 -3.93 0.00 23.36
CA ASN A 113 -4.85 -1.10 23.66
C ASN A 113 -5.48 -1.64 22.35
N SER A 114 -4.70 -2.40 21.59
CA SER A 114 -5.13 -2.96 20.30
C SER A 114 -6.27 -3.96 20.42
N ASP A 115 -6.46 -4.57 21.60
CA ASP A 115 -7.48 -5.60 21.84
C ASP A 115 -8.91 -5.05 21.76
N LEU A 116 -9.08 -3.72 21.88
CA LEU A 116 -10.35 -3.05 21.63
C LEU A 116 -10.79 -3.18 20.16
N LEU A 117 -9.85 -3.38 19.23
CA LEU A 117 -10.15 -3.61 17.82
C LEU A 117 -10.38 -5.10 17.57
N HIS A 118 -11.64 -5.49 17.45
CA HIS A 118 -12.05 -6.85 17.14
C HIS A 118 -13.09 -6.86 16.02
N GLU A 119 -13.27 -8.02 15.39
CA GLU A 119 -14.29 -8.19 14.35
C GLU A 119 -15.69 -7.93 14.90
N GLY A 120 -16.49 -7.17 14.15
CA GLY A 120 -17.85 -6.80 14.55
C GLY A 120 -18.33 -5.51 13.90
N GLU A 121 -19.51 -5.07 14.33
CA GLU A 121 -20.17 -3.88 13.77
C GLU A 121 -19.36 -2.59 13.95
N ASP A 122 -18.68 -2.44 15.09
CA ASP A 122 -17.89 -1.24 15.35
C ASP A 122 -16.65 -1.15 14.44
N LEU A 123 -15.97 -2.27 14.17
CA LEU A 123 -14.88 -2.30 13.18
C LEU A 123 -15.41 -1.93 11.79
N ASP A 124 -16.54 -2.50 11.39
CA ASP A 124 -17.15 -2.24 10.08
C ASP A 124 -17.48 -0.76 9.90
N LEU A 125 -18.07 -0.17 10.94
CA LEU A 125 -18.38 1.25 11.01
C LEU A 125 -17.11 2.11 10.92
N ILE A 126 -16.07 1.79 11.69
CA ILE A 126 -14.79 2.52 11.69
C ILE A 126 -14.11 2.42 10.32
N LEU A 127 -14.12 1.26 9.67
CA LEU A 127 -13.51 1.07 8.35
C LEU A 127 -14.30 1.80 7.25
N GLU A 128 -15.64 1.79 7.31
CA GLU A 128 -16.47 2.58 6.40
C GLU A 128 -16.22 4.07 6.56
N TYR A 129 -16.17 4.54 7.81
CA TYR A 129 -15.82 5.92 8.13
C TYR A 129 -14.42 6.27 7.61
N THR A 130 -13.43 5.44 7.86
CA THR A 130 -12.06 5.62 7.32
C THR A 130 -12.08 5.75 5.80
N ASN A 131 -12.76 4.84 5.10
CA ASN A 131 -12.90 4.85 3.64
C ASN A 131 -13.53 6.14 3.08
N LYS A 132 -14.48 6.76 3.79
CA LYS A 132 -15.06 8.06 3.42
C LYS A 132 -14.04 9.20 3.54
N HIS A 133 -13.11 9.11 4.50
CA HIS A 133 -12.18 10.19 4.81
C HIS A 133 -10.78 10.05 4.21
N ILE A 134 -10.33 8.88 3.72
CA ILE A 134 -8.99 8.75 3.11
C ILE A 134 -8.76 9.64 1.86
N ARG A 135 -9.84 10.13 1.23
CA ARG A 135 -9.81 11.09 0.12
C ARG A 135 -10.50 12.41 0.47
N ASN A 136 -10.58 12.76 1.75
CA ASN A 136 -11.18 14.00 2.21
C ASN A 136 -10.56 15.22 1.48
N LEU A 137 -11.40 16.20 1.15
CA LEU A 137 -10.98 17.44 0.48
C LEU A 137 -9.94 18.21 1.30
N ARG A 138 -10.04 18.15 2.63
CA ARG A 138 -9.03 18.65 3.55
C ARG A 138 -7.92 17.61 3.68
N SER A 139 -6.73 17.97 3.19
CA SER A 139 -5.57 17.09 3.19
C SER A 139 -5.13 16.66 4.58
N SER A 140 -5.35 17.49 5.61
CA SER A 140 -5.05 17.15 7.01
C SER A 140 -5.85 15.94 7.49
N VAL A 141 -7.18 15.94 7.26
CA VAL A 141 -8.08 14.84 7.63
C VAL A 141 -7.75 13.57 6.84
N ALA A 142 -7.58 13.70 5.52
CA ALA A 142 -7.24 12.56 4.67
C ALA A 142 -5.89 11.93 5.02
N ARG A 143 -4.89 12.76 5.33
CA ARG A 143 -3.59 12.29 5.82
C ARG A 143 -3.75 11.56 7.15
N ASN A 144 -4.52 12.11 8.09
CA ASN A 144 -4.74 11.47 9.39
C ASN A 144 -5.48 10.13 9.26
N ALA A 145 -6.46 10.04 8.36
CA ALA A 145 -7.14 8.78 8.03
C ALA A 145 -6.15 7.74 7.46
N LEU A 146 -5.24 8.15 6.56
CA LEU A 146 -4.19 7.27 6.03
C LEU A 146 -3.17 6.85 7.11
N MET A 147 -2.88 7.71 8.09
CA MET A 147 -2.05 7.35 9.25
C MET A 147 -2.77 6.36 10.17
N PHE A 148 -4.08 6.53 10.36
CA PHE A 148 -4.89 5.54 11.06
C PHE A 148 -4.90 4.18 10.35
N VAL A 149 -4.96 4.14 9.00
CA VAL A 149 -4.80 2.89 8.24
C VAL A 149 -3.45 2.22 8.55
N ALA A 150 -2.36 2.99 8.59
CA ALA A 150 -1.04 2.46 8.94
C ALA A 150 -1.04 1.85 10.36
N CYS A 151 -1.63 2.57 11.32
CA CYS A 151 -1.75 2.15 12.72
C CYS A 151 -2.52 0.82 12.87
N ILE A 152 -3.70 0.70 12.28
CA ILE A 152 -4.51 -0.54 12.41
C ILE A 152 -3.86 -1.72 11.71
N VAL A 153 -3.21 -1.51 10.56
CA VAL A 153 -2.46 -2.56 9.86
C VAL A 153 -1.26 -3.00 10.70
N GLU A 154 -0.59 -2.05 11.35
CA GLU A 154 0.53 -2.34 12.23
C GLU A 154 0.13 -3.20 13.42
N CYS A 155 -0.93 -2.80 14.13
CA CYS A 155 -1.38 -3.44 15.37
C CYS A 155 -2.19 -4.74 15.16
N SER A 156 -2.71 -5.01 13.95
CA SER A 156 -3.52 -6.21 13.69
C SER A 156 -2.72 -7.46 13.31
N THR A 157 -1.39 -7.43 13.30
CA THR A 157 -0.56 -8.54 12.77
C THR A 157 -0.68 -9.85 13.50
N HIS A 158 -1.13 -9.84 14.74
CA HIS A 158 -1.28 -11.04 15.55
C HIS A 158 -2.63 -11.75 15.32
N ASN A 159 -3.58 -11.08 14.66
CA ASN A 159 -4.90 -11.63 14.33
C ASN A 159 -5.10 -11.65 12.80
N ASN A 160 -4.89 -12.82 12.22
CA ASN A 160 -4.95 -13.02 10.77
C ASN A 160 -6.33 -12.68 10.17
N THR A 161 -7.41 -13.09 10.83
CA THR A 161 -8.79 -12.86 10.34
C THR A 161 -9.14 -11.38 10.36
N LEU A 162 -8.76 -10.68 11.43
CA LEU A 162 -8.91 -9.23 11.55
C LEU A 162 -8.09 -8.51 10.48
N LEU A 163 -6.82 -8.88 10.30
CA LEU A 163 -5.94 -8.27 9.30
C LEU A 163 -6.49 -8.47 7.88
N LEU A 164 -6.98 -9.67 7.55
CA LEU A 164 -7.60 -9.93 6.25
C LEU A 164 -8.84 -9.06 6.03
N THR A 165 -9.70 -8.94 7.05
CA THR A 165 -10.91 -8.11 7.00
C THR A 165 -10.57 -6.64 6.73
N ILE A 166 -9.58 -6.11 7.46
CA ILE A 166 -9.05 -4.75 7.26
C ILE A 166 -8.50 -4.58 5.84
N ALA A 167 -7.67 -5.52 5.38
CA ALA A 167 -7.06 -5.47 4.06
C ALA A 167 -8.11 -5.42 2.94
N VAL A 168 -9.06 -6.36 2.94
CA VAL A 168 -10.11 -6.47 1.91
C VAL A 168 -10.97 -5.21 1.85
N LYS A 169 -11.30 -4.61 3.01
CA LYS A 169 -12.16 -3.42 3.07
C LYS A 169 -11.46 -2.12 2.69
N LEU A 170 -10.15 -1.99 2.94
CA LEU A 170 -9.42 -0.74 2.69
C LEU A 170 -8.71 -0.70 1.33
N MET A 171 -8.20 -1.84 0.84
CA MET A 171 -7.41 -1.88 -0.40
C MET A 171 -8.09 -1.25 -1.62
N PRO A 172 -9.41 -1.42 -1.88
CA PRO A 172 -10.06 -0.78 -3.02
C PRO A 172 -9.96 0.75 -3.00
N GLN A 173 -10.08 1.36 -1.82
CA GLN A 173 -10.01 2.81 -1.67
C GLN A 173 -8.55 3.29 -1.65
N LEU A 174 -7.63 2.51 -1.09
CA LEU A 174 -6.18 2.79 -1.20
C LEU A 174 -5.71 2.79 -2.66
N PHE A 175 -6.16 1.85 -3.50
CA PHE A 175 -5.86 1.86 -4.93
C PHE A 175 -6.43 3.10 -5.64
N LYS A 176 -7.62 3.57 -5.26
CA LYS A 176 -8.17 4.84 -5.76
C LYS A 176 -7.32 6.04 -5.30
N CYS A 177 -6.73 6.01 -4.11
CA CYS A 177 -5.78 7.04 -3.68
C CYS A 177 -4.51 7.04 -4.54
N CYS A 178 -4.05 5.88 -5.02
CA CYS A 178 -2.87 5.79 -5.90
C CYS A 178 -3.05 6.55 -7.22
N THR A 179 -4.28 6.73 -7.71
CA THR A 179 -4.54 7.48 -8.94
C THR A 179 -4.50 8.99 -8.75
N SER A 180 -4.53 9.48 -7.50
CA SER A 180 -4.50 10.90 -7.19
C SER A 180 -3.22 11.58 -7.71
N GLU A 181 -3.35 12.83 -8.16
CA GLU A 181 -2.19 13.69 -8.45
C GLU A 181 -1.54 14.24 -7.17
N LYS A 182 -2.31 14.39 -6.09
CA LYS A 182 -1.76 14.87 -4.80
C LYS A 182 -0.93 13.78 -4.12
N ALA A 183 0.37 14.05 -3.95
CA ALA A 183 1.31 13.15 -3.29
C ALA A 183 0.92 12.80 -1.84
N VAL A 184 0.26 13.75 -1.14
CA VAL A 184 -0.25 13.56 0.22
C VAL A 184 -1.27 12.41 0.36
N TYR A 185 -1.96 12.03 -0.72
CA TYR A 185 -2.82 10.85 -0.73
C TYR A 185 -2.09 9.64 -1.32
N ARG A 186 -1.38 9.85 -2.43
CA ARG A 186 -0.80 8.77 -3.23
C ARG A 186 0.31 8.03 -2.49
N ASN A 187 1.27 8.74 -1.89
CA ASN A 187 2.43 8.10 -1.28
C ASN A 187 2.04 7.28 -0.04
N PRO A 188 1.27 7.82 0.93
CA PRO A 188 0.86 7.03 2.09
C PRO A 188 -0.05 5.86 1.72
N ALA A 189 -0.88 5.99 0.67
CA ALA A 189 -1.68 4.86 0.19
C ALA A 189 -0.82 3.72 -0.38
N ILE A 190 0.25 4.04 -1.14
CA ILE A 190 1.20 3.04 -1.64
C ILE A 190 1.94 2.40 -0.48
N GLU A 191 2.37 3.18 0.52
CA GLU A 191 3.03 2.67 1.72
C GLU A 191 2.12 1.70 2.47
N ASN A 192 0.87 2.09 2.75
CA ASN A 192 -0.13 1.24 3.41
C ASN A 192 -0.40 -0.05 2.62
N LEU A 193 -0.54 0.03 1.29
CA LEU A 193 -0.72 -1.16 0.46
C LEU A 193 0.47 -2.13 0.56
N ASN A 194 1.70 -1.61 0.55
CA ASN A 194 2.89 -2.45 0.72
C ASN A 194 2.93 -3.07 2.12
N SER A 195 2.64 -2.30 3.18
CA SER A 195 2.61 -2.81 4.56
C SER A 195 1.55 -3.90 4.75
N ILE A 196 0.39 -3.76 4.11
CA ILE A 196 -0.63 -4.83 4.09
C ILE A 196 -0.04 -6.10 3.46
N CYS A 197 0.60 -5.98 2.29
CA CYS A 197 1.14 -7.14 1.57
C CYS A 197 2.33 -7.77 2.30
N GLU A 198 3.17 -6.97 2.95
CA GLU A 198 4.27 -7.42 3.79
C GLU A 198 3.77 -8.21 4.99
N LYS A 199 2.63 -7.83 5.58
CA LYS A 199 2.04 -8.54 6.74
C LYS A 199 1.17 -9.74 6.32
N CYS A 200 0.59 -9.69 5.13
CA CYS A 200 -0.28 -10.74 4.58
C CYS A 200 0.45 -11.70 3.63
N HIS A 201 1.76 -11.93 3.74
CA HIS A 201 2.52 -12.70 2.75
C HIS A 201 2.38 -14.23 2.85
N ARG A 202 1.66 -14.75 3.85
CA ARG A 202 1.54 -16.19 4.10
C ARG A 202 0.52 -16.84 3.16
N LEU A 203 0.59 -18.17 3.03
CA LEU A 203 -0.31 -18.93 2.16
C LEU A 203 -1.80 -18.73 2.49
N GLU A 204 -2.14 -18.53 3.76
CA GLU A 204 -3.51 -18.27 4.21
C GLU A 204 -4.14 -17.00 3.60
N PHE A 205 -3.32 -16.07 3.09
CA PHE A 205 -3.74 -14.85 2.44
C PHE A 205 -3.57 -14.88 0.92
N ILE A 206 -3.39 -16.06 0.31
CA ILE A 206 -3.11 -16.18 -1.13
C ILE A 206 -4.22 -15.55 -2.00
N ASP A 207 -5.47 -15.54 -1.53
CA ASP A 207 -6.58 -14.87 -2.21
C ASP A 207 -6.35 -13.36 -2.39
N LEU A 208 -5.60 -12.75 -1.47
CA LEU A 208 -5.18 -11.36 -1.60
C LEU A 208 -4.25 -11.16 -2.80
N ALA A 209 -3.33 -12.10 -3.03
CA ALA A 209 -2.46 -12.08 -4.21
C ALA A 209 -3.29 -12.18 -5.50
N TRP A 210 -4.36 -12.97 -5.51
CA TRP A 210 -5.26 -13.08 -6.66
C TRP A 210 -6.03 -11.78 -6.93
N VAL A 211 -6.48 -11.08 -5.88
CA VAL A 211 -7.06 -9.75 -6.01
C VAL A 211 -6.04 -8.75 -6.56
N LEU A 212 -4.81 -8.80 -6.06
CA LEU A 212 -3.72 -7.96 -6.55
C LEU A 212 -3.39 -8.23 -8.02
N MET A 213 -3.41 -9.49 -8.49
CA MET A 213 -3.21 -9.83 -9.90
C MET A 213 -4.29 -9.24 -10.81
N LYS A 214 -5.55 -9.18 -10.35
CA LYS A 214 -6.62 -8.47 -11.07
C LYS A 214 -6.29 -6.98 -11.22
N HIS A 215 -5.85 -6.32 -10.13
CA HIS A 215 -5.43 -4.92 -10.17
C HIS A 215 -4.15 -4.69 -10.99
N ALA A 216 -3.24 -5.65 -11.04
CA ALA A 216 -2.06 -5.59 -11.90
C ALA A 216 -2.41 -5.66 -13.40
N CYS A 217 -3.63 -6.09 -13.74
CA CYS A 217 -4.17 -6.03 -15.10
C CYS A 217 -5.03 -4.79 -15.37
N ASP A 218 -5.13 -3.86 -14.42
CA ASP A 218 -5.96 -2.66 -14.56
C ASP A 218 -5.48 -1.78 -15.72
N ARG A 219 -6.41 -1.10 -16.39
CA ARG A 219 -6.11 -0.17 -17.50
C ARG A 219 -5.39 1.08 -17.00
N ASN A 220 -5.61 1.46 -15.74
CA ASN A 220 -4.93 2.56 -15.10
C ASN A 220 -3.50 2.17 -14.71
N ALA A 221 -2.52 2.80 -15.35
CA ALA A 221 -1.10 2.51 -15.13
C ALA A 221 -0.65 2.72 -13.67
N LYS A 222 -1.24 3.67 -12.93
CA LYS A 222 -0.90 3.93 -11.51
C LYS A 222 -1.40 2.79 -10.61
N ILE A 223 -2.62 2.29 -10.84
CA ILE A 223 -3.15 1.12 -10.12
C ILE A 223 -2.33 -0.13 -10.46
N CYS A 224 -2.13 -0.38 -11.75
CA CYS A 224 -1.35 -1.50 -12.25
C CYS A 224 0.08 -1.53 -11.66
N SER A 225 0.76 -0.38 -11.62
CA SER A 225 2.10 -0.26 -11.03
C SER A 225 2.09 -0.49 -9.51
N ALA A 226 1.14 0.12 -8.78
CA ALA A 226 1.01 -0.09 -7.33
C ALA A 226 0.73 -1.56 -7.00
N ALA A 227 -0.20 -2.20 -7.72
CA ALA A 227 -0.54 -3.61 -7.54
C ALA A 227 0.65 -4.53 -7.89
N THR A 228 1.42 -4.20 -8.93
CA THR A 228 2.64 -4.96 -9.27
C THR A 228 3.68 -4.89 -8.15
N ARG A 229 3.86 -3.71 -7.54
CA ARG A 229 4.75 -3.56 -6.39
C ARG A 229 4.27 -4.38 -5.19
N CYS A 230 2.97 -4.35 -4.91
CA CYS A 230 2.34 -5.13 -3.85
C CYS A 230 2.52 -6.64 -4.06
N LEU A 231 2.32 -7.12 -5.29
CA LEU A 231 2.55 -8.52 -5.65
C LEU A 231 4.01 -8.93 -5.45
N LEU A 232 4.95 -8.06 -5.84
CA LEU A 232 6.38 -8.31 -5.60
C LEU A 232 6.64 -8.44 -4.10
N THR A 233 6.17 -7.49 -3.28
CA THR A 233 6.29 -7.56 -1.82
C THR A 233 5.66 -8.83 -1.24
N PHE A 234 4.48 -9.24 -1.71
CA PHE A 234 3.83 -10.47 -1.27
C PHE A 234 4.69 -11.70 -1.58
N PHE A 235 5.05 -11.88 -2.86
CA PHE A 235 5.76 -13.09 -3.29
C PHE A 235 7.21 -13.13 -2.82
N ASP A 236 7.90 -12.00 -2.67
CA ASP A 236 9.26 -11.96 -2.12
C ASP A 236 9.29 -12.43 -0.64
N ASN A 237 8.19 -12.28 0.09
CA ASN A 237 8.08 -12.72 1.49
C ASN A 237 7.42 -14.10 1.65
N LEU A 238 6.68 -14.59 0.65
CA LEU A 238 6.12 -15.96 0.66
C LEU A 238 7.25 -16.99 0.62
N SER A 239 7.26 -17.97 1.52
CA SER A 239 8.34 -18.97 1.56
C SER A 239 8.28 -19.94 0.36
N ASP A 240 9.43 -20.52 -0.02
CA ASP A 240 9.49 -21.53 -1.10
C ASP A 240 8.60 -22.75 -0.80
N LYS A 241 8.50 -23.13 0.48
CA LYS A 241 7.64 -24.23 0.94
C LYS A 241 6.17 -23.90 0.70
N GLU A 242 5.71 -22.73 1.12
CA GLU A 242 4.33 -22.29 0.90
C GLU A 242 4.02 -22.11 -0.58
N LEU A 243 4.98 -21.61 -1.37
CA LEU A 243 4.83 -21.45 -2.81
C LEU A 243 4.61 -22.80 -3.52
N LEU A 244 5.22 -23.89 -3.04
CA LEU A 244 4.99 -25.24 -3.55
C LEU A 244 3.61 -25.81 -3.22
N GLU A 245 2.97 -25.30 -2.17
CA GLU A 245 1.61 -25.70 -1.76
C GLU A 245 0.52 -24.98 -2.58
N VAL A 246 0.88 -23.92 -3.33
CA VAL A 246 -0.06 -23.22 -4.22
C VAL A 246 -0.46 -24.11 -5.38
N ASP A 247 -1.77 -24.24 -5.60
CA ASP A 247 -2.31 -24.97 -6.76
C ASP A 247 -1.82 -24.35 -8.07
N ARG A 248 -1.09 -25.15 -8.87
CA ARG A 248 -0.46 -24.72 -10.12
C ARG A 248 -1.48 -24.30 -11.18
N LYS A 249 -2.66 -24.92 -11.19
CA LYS A 249 -3.73 -24.57 -12.13
C LYS A 249 -4.28 -23.20 -11.78
N VAL A 250 -4.59 -22.94 -10.50
CA VAL A 250 -5.04 -21.63 -10.01
C VAL A 250 -3.98 -20.56 -10.26
N LEU A 251 -2.71 -20.87 -9.96
CA LEU A 251 -1.59 -19.96 -10.25
C LEU A 251 -1.51 -19.60 -11.74
N SER A 252 -1.71 -20.57 -12.62
CA SER A 252 -1.69 -20.34 -14.08
C SER A 252 -2.84 -19.46 -14.54
N GLU A 253 -4.05 -19.70 -14.01
CA GLU A 253 -5.25 -18.92 -14.33
C GLU A 253 -5.07 -17.43 -14.00
N HIS A 254 -4.37 -17.12 -12.91
CA HIS A 254 -4.08 -15.73 -12.52
C HIS A 254 -2.85 -15.12 -13.20
N LEU A 255 -1.80 -15.89 -13.47
CA LEU A 255 -0.58 -15.37 -14.10
C LEU A 255 -0.70 -15.14 -15.61
N GLU A 256 -1.45 -15.98 -16.33
CA GLU A 256 -1.55 -15.87 -17.79
C GLU A 256 -2.05 -14.49 -18.27
N PRO A 257 -3.12 -13.90 -17.69
CA PRO A 257 -3.55 -12.54 -18.03
C PRO A 257 -2.46 -11.49 -17.78
N CYS A 258 -1.78 -11.56 -16.63
CA CYS A 258 -0.71 -10.63 -16.26
C CYS A 258 0.47 -10.69 -17.24
N MET A 259 0.87 -11.89 -17.65
CA MET A 259 1.94 -12.08 -18.63
C MET A 259 1.57 -11.61 -20.04
N GLY A 260 0.28 -11.69 -20.41
CA GLY A 260 -0.25 -11.16 -21.67
C GLY A 260 -0.44 -9.64 -21.68
N GLY A 261 -0.44 -9.01 -20.50
CA GLY A 261 -0.68 -7.58 -20.32
C GLY A 261 0.40 -6.67 -20.91
N LYS A 262 0.11 -5.37 -20.97
CA LYS A 262 1.01 -4.33 -21.54
C LYS A 262 2.13 -3.90 -20.59
N ASN A 263 1.95 -4.03 -19.27
CA ASN A 263 2.94 -3.60 -18.28
C ASN A 263 4.16 -4.53 -18.25
N ALA A 264 5.35 -4.01 -18.52
CA ALA A 264 6.58 -4.79 -18.54
C ALA A 264 7.00 -5.32 -17.16
N GLN A 265 6.85 -4.51 -16.11
CA GLN A 265 7.20 -4.89 -14.73
C GLN A 265 6.33 -6.05 -14.24
N THR A 266 5.03 -6.00 -14.52
CA THR A 266 4.10 -7.09 -14.16
C THR A 266 4.51 -8.39 -14.85
N ARG A 267 4.85 -8.34 -16.15
CA ARG A 267 5.30 -9.52 -16.89
C ARG A 267 6.61 -10.09 -16.36
N GLU A 268 7.56 -9.21 -16.02
CA GLU A 268 8.83 -9.61 -15.44
C GLU A 268 8.62 -10.33 -14.10
N LEU A 269 7.79 -9.75 -13.22
CA LEU A 269 7.42 -10.35 -11.94
C LEU A 269 6.79 -11.74 -12.13
N CYS A 270 5.79 -11.86 -13.00
CA CYS A 270 5.15 -13.16 -13.27
C CYS A 270 6.13 -14.19 -13.83
N SER A 271 7.08 -13.75 -14.68
CA SER A 271 8.11 -14.65 -15.24
C SER A 271 9.06 -15.13 -14.14
N LYS A 272 9.51 -14.23 -13.25
CA LYS A 272 10.34 -14.58 -12.09
C LYS A 272 9.64 -15.56 -11.16
N LEU A 273 8.35 -15.37 -10.90
CA LEU A 273 7.57 -16.29 -10.07
C LEU A 273 7.50 -17.69 -10.70
N ILE A 274 7.24 -17.78 -12.01
CA ILE A 274 7.25 -19.08 -12.71
C ILE A 274 8.62 -19.74 -12.62
N PHE A 275 9.70 -19.00 -12.85
CA PHE A 275 11.05 -19.55 -12.73
C PHE A 275 11.35 -20.04 -11.32
N ARG A 276 10.90 -19.31 -10.30
CA ARG A 276 11.02 -19.73 -8.91
C ARG A 276 10.27 -21.04 -8.65
N VAL A 277 9.01 -21.17 -9.08
CA VAL A 277 8.23 -22.41 -8.93
C VAL A 277 8.88 -23.57 -9.68
N VAL A 278 9.32 -23.35 -10.93
CA VAL A 278 9.95 -24.40 -11.75
C VAL A 278 11.26 -24.89 -11.12
N ALA A 279 12.02 -24.01 -10.47
CA ALA A 279 13.24 -24.40 -9.76
C ALA A 279 12.99 -25.27 -8.52
N LEU A 280 11.75 -25.28 -8.00
CA LEU A 280 11.36 -26.00 -6.78
C LEU A 280 10.67 -27.35 -7.05
N ILE A 281 10.15 -27.58 -8.26
CA ILE A 281 9.42 -28.80 -8.63
C ILE A 281 10.27 -29.78 -9.43
N SER A 282 9.81 -31.03 -9.54
CA SER A 282 10.47 -32.04 -10.36
C SER A 282 10.38 -31.72 -11.86
N PRO A 283 11.34 -32.16 -12.70
CA PRO A 283 11.25 -32.04 -14.15
C PRO A 283 9.98 -32.68 -14.74
N GLU A 284 9.52 -33.78 -14.13
CA GLU A 284 8.30 -34.48 -14.47
C GLU A 284 7.07 -33.59 -14.23
N ASP A 285 6.98 -32.95 -13.06
CA ASP A 285 5.89 -32.02 -12.73
C ASP A 285 5.89 -30.79 -13.64
N ALA A 286 7.07 -30.25 -13.96
CA ALA A 286 7.20 -29.13 -14.89
C ALA A 286 6.71 -29.51 -16.30
N LYS A 287 6.95 -30.74 -16.73
CA LYS A 287 6.47 -31.26 -18.02
C LYS A 287 4.95 -31.48 -18.02
N ILE A 288 4.38 -31.98 -16.92
CA ILE A 288 2.93 -32.11 -16.74
C ILE A 288 2.29 -30.73 -16.83
N TRP A 289 2.80 -29.76 -16.07
CA TRP A 289 2.31 -28.39 -16.07
C TRP A 289 2.40 -27.73 -17.45
N TRP A 290 3.49 -27.96 -18.18
CA TRP A 290 3.63 -27.52 -19.56
C TRP A 290 2.57 -28.13 -20.49
N SER A 291 2.27 -29.43 -20.34
CA SER A 291 1.29 -30.13 -21.17
C SER A 291 -0.16 -29.69 -20.93
N GLU A 292 -0.46 -29.22 -19.72
CA GLU A 292 -1.77 -28.66 -19.34
C GLU A 292 -1.94 -27.20 -19.78
N SER A 293 -0.84 -26.52 -20.08
CA SER A 293 -0.83 -25.12 -20.53
C SER A 293 -1.18 -24.99 -22.01
N LYS A 294 -1.79 -23.86 -22.39
CA LYS A 294 -2.08 -23.56 -23.81
C LYS A 294 -0.76 -23.43 -24.59
N PRO A 295 -0.51 -24.22 -25.67
CA PRO A 295 0.81 -24.26 -26.33
C PRO A 295 1.32 -22.91 -26.87
N THR A 296 0.42 -21.98 -27.17
CA THR A 296 0.74 -20.64 -27.67
C THR A 296 0.96 -19.60 -26.58
N SER A 297 0.65 -19.92 -25.32
CA SER A 297 0.73 -18.97 -24.20
C SER A 297 2.19 -18.67 -23.82
N ARG A 298 2.39 -17.52 -23.19
CA ARG A 298 3.71 -17.14 -22.67
C ARG A 298 4.17 -18.07 -21.55
N LEU A 299 3.24 -18.57 -20.75
CA LEU A 299 3.49 -19.61 -19.74
C LEU A 299 4.12 -20.84 -20.37
N ALA A 300 3.49 -21.40 -21.41
CA ALA A 300 4.01 -22.59 -22.09
C ALA A 300 5.42 -22.36 -22.68
N LYS A 301 5.72 -21.15 -23.17
CA LYS A 301 7.07 -20.81 -23.66
C LYS A 301 8.11 -20.81 -22.54
N LEU A 302 7.76 -20.26 -21.37
CA LEU A 302 8.63 -20.25 -20.19
C LEU A 302 8.87 -21.66 -19.65
N LEU A 303 7.82 -22.47 -19.52
CA LEU A 303 7.93 -23.86 -19.05
C LEU A 303 8.76 -24.72 -20.03
N LYS A 304 8.61 -24.51 -21.35
CA LYS A 304 9.36 -25.24 -22.39
C LYS A 304 10.86 -24.98 -22.38
N SER A 305 11.35 -23.86 -21.82
CA SER A 305 12.80 -23.59 -21.72
C SER A 305 13.52 -24.40 -20.63
N HIS A 306 12.79 -25.08 -19.74
CA HIS A 306 13.37 -25.80 -18.60
C HIS A 306 13.69 -27.30 -18.75
N PRO A 307 13.45 -28.03 -19.87
CA PRO A 307 13.89 -29.40 -20.00
C PRO A 307 15.32 -29.44 -20.56
N LYS A 308 16.30 -29.09 -19.73
CA LYS A 308 17.67 -29.63 -19.87
C LYS A 308 18.17 -30.04 -18.49
N VAL A 309 17.74 -31.22 -18.09
CA VAL A 309 18.39 -32.00 -17.04
C VAL A 309 19.85 -32.17 -17.47
N VAL A 310 20.78 -31.57 -16.73
CA VAL A 310 22.18 -31.97 -16.77
C VAL A 310 22.23 -33.32 -16.07
N THR A 311 22.16 -34.41 -16.84
CA THR A 311 22.54 -35.73 -16.36
C THR A 311 24.06 -35.74 -16.20
N SER A 312 24.51 -35.52 -14.97
CA SER A 312 25.89 -35.74 -14.55
C SER A 312 26.12 -37.23 -14.32
N THR A 313 26.32 -38.00 -15.39
CA THR A 313 27.04 -39.28 -15.30
C THR A 313 27.50 -39.73 -16.68
N ASP A 314 28.78 -39.53 -16.96
CA ASP A 314 29.66 -40.58 -17.49
C ASP A 314 31.12 -40.16 -17.23
N ALA A 315 31.67 -40.74 -16.18
CA ALA A 315 33.10 -40.78 -15.92
C ALA A 315 33.53 -42.25 -16.01
N GLN A 316 34.30 -42.57 -17.06
CA GLN A 316 35.22 -43.71 -17.27
C GLN A 316 35.46 -43.81 -18.80
N THR A 317 36.64 -43.89 -19.41
CA THR A 317 38.05 -44.01 -19.01
C THR A 317 38.90 -43.69 -20.27
N GLU A 318 40.15 -43.24 -20.07
CA GLU A 318 41.25 -42.98 -21.03
C GLU A 318 41.52 -44.18 -21.99
N SER A 319 42.20 -44.14 -23.16
CA SER A 319 43.42 -43.44 -23.67
C SER A 319 43.69 -43.88 -25.17
N PRO A 320 44.88 -43.71 -25.83
CA PRO A 320 45.20 -42.69 -26.85
C PRO A 320 45.70 -43.21 -28.24
N ASN A 321 46.15 -42.27 -29.10
CA ASN A 321 46.81 -42.38 -30.44
C ASN A 321 45.86 -42.57 -31.65
N GLU A 322 46.01 -41.91 -32.80
CA GLU A 322 47.22 -41.74 -33.62
C GLU A 322 47.07 -40.60 -34.67
N ILE A 323 48.21 -40.22 -35.25
CA ILE A 323 48.55 -39.05 -36.10
C ILE A 323 47.99 -39.14 -37.54
N GLN A 324 47.57 -38.02 -38.17
CA GLN A 324 48.01 -37.64 -39.54
C GLN A 324 47.59 -36.24 -40.06
N ALA A 325 48.63 -35.44 -40.32
CA ALA A 325 48.90 -34.51 -41.43
C ALA A 325 47.81 -33.63 -42.10
N THR A 326 48.14 -32.33 -42.12
CA THR A 326 47.64 -31.18 -42.89
C THR A 326 47.88 -31.29 -44.42
N PRO A 327 47.24 -30.43 -45.24
CA PRO A 327 47.99 -29.26 -45.71
C PRO A 327 47.23 -27.93 -45.80
N THR A 328 48.05 -26.91 -45.61
CA THR A 328 47.90 -25.45 -45.58
C THR A 328 47.48 -24.81 -46.90
N LYS A 329 46.84 -23.63 -46.83
CA LYS A 329 47.05 -22.53 -47.81
C LYS A 329 47.08 -21.16 -47.12
N ALA A 330 48.23 -20.49 -47.26
CA ALA A 330 48.49 -19.06 -47.03
C ALA A 330 47.72 -18.21 -48.09
N ALA A 331 47.54 -16.89 -48.04
CA ALA A 331 48.22 -15.73 -47.44
C ALA A 331 47.14 -14.60 -47.28
N SER A 332 47.31 -13.39 -46.74
CA SER A 332 48.44 -12.46 -46.77
C SER A 332 48.16 -11.24 -45.86
N THR A 333 49.12 -10.91 -45.00
CA THR A 333 49.67 -9.58 -44.59
C THR A 333 48.79 -8.33 -44.45
N GLY A 334 48.97 -7.66 -43.30
CA GLY A 334 48.79 -6.22 -43.12
C GLY A 334 48.96 -5.78 -41.65
N GLU A 335 50.20 -5.72 -41.15
CA GLU A 335 50.55 -5.06 -39.88
C GLU A 335 50.53 -3.53 -40.04
N MET A 336 50.15 -2.79 -38.98
CA MET A 336 51.03 -1.76 -38.36
C MET A 336 50.44 -1.27 -37.02
N GLU A 337 51.25 -1.32 -35.97
CA GLU A 337 51.03 -0.67 -34.67
C GLU A 337 51.19 0.87 -34.76
N THR A 338 50.50 1.61 -33.89
CA THR A 338 51.13 2.64 -33.04
C THR A 338 50.20 3.10 -31.93
N THR A 339 50.73 3.09 -30.71
CA THR A 339 50.20 3.69 -29.47
C THR A 339 50.28 5.21 -29.50
N GLU A 340 49.28 5.91 -28.97
CA GLU A 340 49.53 7.13 -28.18
C GLU A 340 48.37 7.47 -27.23
N THR A 341 48.78 7.70 -25.98
CA THR A 341 48.03 8.15 -24.80
C THR A 341 47.53 9.59 -24.97
N MET A 342 46.32 9.90 -24.48
CA MET A 342 46.03 11.26 -24.01
C MET A 342 44.96 11.25 -22.91
N GLU A 343 45.40 11.62 -21.71
CA GLU A 343 44.58 12.04 -20.57
C GLU A 343 43.68 13.22 -20.96
N LYS A 344 42.46 13.24 -20.41
CA LYS A 344 41.77 14.51 -20.15
C LYS A 344 40.87 14.42 -18.93
N THR A 345 41.37 15.04 -17.87
CA THR A 345 40.69 15.53 -16.68
C THR A 345 39.68 16.64 -17.03
N ARG A 346 38.76 16.91 -16.07
CA ARG A 346 37.77 18.00 -15.93
C ARG A 346 36.33 17.54 -16.13
N ASP A 347 35.34 18.03 -15.39
CA ASP A 347 35.30 18.78 -14.13
C ASP A 347 33.87 18.55 -13.63
N SER A 348 33.74 18.41 -12.33
CA SER A 348 32.49 18.47 -11.58
C SER A 348 31.92 19.88 -11.63
N GLU A 349 30.69 20.03 -12.13
CA GLU A 349 29.88 21.25 -11.94
C GLU A 349 28.65 20.95 -11.08
N GLU A 350 28.52 21.78 -10.05
CA GLU A 350 27.47 21.82 -9.05
C GLU A 350 26.09 22.11 -9.65
N SER A 351 25.08 21.42 -9.10
CA SER A 351 23.68 21.70 -9.35
C SER A 351 23.22 22.96 -8.60
N MET A 352 22.97 24.04 -9.33
CA MET A 352 22.04 25.08 -8.90
C MET A 352 20.61 24.65 -9.26
N ILE A 353 19.77 24.39 -8.26
CA ILE A 353 18.32 24.23 -8.44
C ILE A 353 17.66 25.56 -8.09
N GLU A 354 17.29 26.32 -9.11
CA GLU A 354 16.33 27.42 -9.01
C GLU A 354 14.93 26.87 -8.73
N LYS A 355 14.24 27.44 -7.75
CA LYS A 355 12.82 27.19 -7.47
C LYS A 355 11.96 27.95 -8.49
N PRO A 356 10.95 27.32 -9.13
CA PRO A 356 9.88 28.08 -9.76
C PRO A 356 8.76 28.37 -8.77
N VAL A 357 8.55 29.66 -8.53
CA VAL A 357 7.32 30.26 -8.02
C VAL A 357 6.32 30.35 -9.17
N CYS A 358 5.08 29.91 -8.95
CA CYS A 358 3.85 30.38 -9.61
C CYS A 358 2.68 29.50 -9.12
N ALA A 359 1.43 29.92 -9.06
CA ALA A 359 0.74 31.20 -9.00
C ALA A 359 -0.71 30.77 -8.76
N VAL A 360 -1.40 31.43 -7.83
CA VAL A 360 -2.82 31.17 -7.56
C VAL A 360 -3.63 31.82 -8.67
N ASN A 361 -4.41 31.05 -9.41
CA ASN A 361 -5.51 31.58 -10.22
C ASN A 361 -6.81 30.88 -9.84
N ALA A 362 -7.74 31.69 -9.34
CA ALA A 362 -9.13 31.36 -9.10
C ALA A 362 -9.96 31.55 -10.39
N ALA A 363 -10.82 30.58 -10.69
CA ALA A 363 -12.01 30.71 -11.53
C ALA A 363 -12.90 29.48 -11.19
N SER A 364 -13.97 29.65 -10.41
CA SER A 364 -15.33 30.07 -10.79
C SER A 364 -16.10 29.05 -11.64
N ALA A 365 -17.06 28.40 -10.97
CA ALA A 365 -18.38 27.92 -11.40
C ALA A 365 -18.55 27.20 -12.75
N GLY A 366 -18.99 25.95 -12.67
CA GLY A 366 -19.71 25.24 -13.72
C GLY A 366 -20.67 24.24 -13.09
N GLU A 367 -21.97 24.52 -13.17
CA GLU A 367 -23.08 23.63 -12.86
C GLU A 367 -22.96 22.32 -13.65
N MET A 368 -23.27 21.18 -13.02
CA MET A 368 -23.65 19.97 -13.75
C MET A 368 -24.81 19.27 -13.06
N ASP A 369 -25.86 19.14 -13.86
CA ASP A 369 -27.13 18.48 -13.60
C ASP A 369 -26.97 17.00 -13.22
N ASN A 370 -27.85 16.57 -12.31
CA ASN A 370 -28.08 15.18 -11.97
C ASN A 370 -28.90 14.49 -13.09
N GLU A 371 -28.32 13.50 -13.76
CA GLU A 371 -29.08 12.43 -14.41
C GLU A 371 -29.01 11.16 -13.56
N VAL A 372 -30.14 10.84 -12.94
CA VAL A 372 -30.42 9.57 -12.26
C VAL A 372 -30.80 8.55 -13.32
N THR A 373 -30.01 7.49 -13.49
CA THR A 373 -30.42 6.30 -14.26
C THR A 373 -30.73 5.15 -13.30
N VAL A 374 -32.02 4.86 -13.18
CA VAL A 374 -32.58 3.65 -12.56
C VAL A 374 -32.36 2.49 -13.53
N ILE A 375 -31.80 1.37 -13.06
CA ILE A 375 -31.78 0.12 -13.81
C ILE A 375 -32.63 -0.89 -13.03
N ASP A 376 -33.81 -1.19 -13.59
CA ASP A 376 -34.72 -2.23 -13.14
C ASP A 376 -34.10 -3.63 -13.30
N ALA A 377 -34.24 -4.43 -12.24
CA ALA A 377 -33.97 -5.86 -12.27
C ALA A 377 -35.17 -6.60 -12.87
N VAL A 378 -35.03 -7.07 -14.10
CA VAL A 378 -35.95 -8.05 -14.69
C VAL A 378 -35.56 -9.43 -14.19
N THR A 379 -36.42 -9.97 -13.32
CA THR A 379 -36.55 -11.40 -13.05
C THR A 379 -37.43 -12.01 -14.13
N SER A 380 -37.00 -13.12 -14.74
CA SER A 380 -37.88 -14.12 -15.39
C SER A 380 -37.07 -15.32 -15.87
N GLY A 381 -37.54 -16.52 -15.50
CA GLY A 381 -37.37 -17.76 -16.27
C GLY A 381 -36.30 -18.71 -15.79
#